data_AF-A0A382KK51-F1
#
_entry.id   AF-A0A382KK51-F1
#
_cell.length_a   1.000
_cell.length_b   1.000
_cell.length_c   1.000
_cell.angle_alpha   90.00
_cell.angle_beta   90.00
_cell.angle_gamma   90.00
#
_symmetry.space_group_name_H-M   'P 1'
#
loop_
_entity.id
_entity.type
_entity.pdbx_description
1 polymer ?
#
loop_
_entity_poly.entity_id
_entity_poly.type
_entity_poly.pdbx_seq_one_letter_code
_entity_poly.pdbx_strand_id
1 'polypeptide(L)'
;MVSVAPDEPGFDQALGQAEEGLAKGEKVYLYCIDDAVPGLSDPRLAKLRADGLNLFGCAYSMRQRKLPLDDSAVFSGLSVLSDIMADTDRFESFN
;
A
#
# COMPACT_ATOMS: atom_id res chain seq x y z
N MET A 1 -2.79 -5.78 -1.48
CA MET A 1 -1.31 -5.87 -1.58
C MET A 1 -0.91 -5.47 -2.99
N VAL A 2 0.12 -4.65 -3.14
CA VAL A 2 0.64 -4.21 -4.45
C VAL A 2 2.12 -4.54 -4.50
N SER A 3 2.55 -5.29 -5.51
CA SER A 3 3.94 -5.66 -5.74
C SER A 3 4.53 -5.05 -7.02
N VAL A 4 3.69 -4.46 -7.87
CA VAL A 4 4.07 -3.83 -9.14
C VAL A 4 4.55 -2.38 -9.00
N ALA A 5 5.34 -1.94 -9.97
CA ALA A 5 5.79 -0.55 -10.05
C ALA A 5 4.65 0.46 -10.21
N PRO A 6 4.82 1.73 -9.80
CA PRO A 6 3.78 2.77 -9.93
C PRO A 6 3.33 3.07 -11.36
N ASP A 7 4.18 2.76 -12.34
CA ASP A 7 3.90 2.91 -13.78
C ASP A 7 3.13 1.71 -14.38
N GLU A 8 2.95 0.63 -13.63
CA GLU A 8 2.21 -0.55 -14.10
C GLU A 8 0.70 -0.39 -13.85
N PRO A 9 -0.16 -0.90 -14.75
CA PRO A 9 -1.60 -0.77 -14.62
C PRO A 9 -2.17 -1.43 -13.35
N GLY A 10 -1.46 -2.42 -12.78
CA GLY A 10 -1.83 -3.02 -11.50
C GLY A 10 -1.80 -2.04 -10.33
N PHE A 11 -0.92 -1.02 -10.39
CA PHE A 11 -0.85 0.03 -9.37
C PHE A 11 -2.07 0.95 -9.46
N ASP A 12 -2.42 1.40 -10.67
CA ASP A 12 -3.60 2.23 -10.91
C ASP A 12 -4.90 1.51 -10.51
N GLN A 13 -5.01 0.21 -10.80
CA GLN A 13 -6.14 -0.60 -10.36
C GLN A 13 -6.24 -0.67 -8.84
N ALA A 14 -5.11 -0.85 -8.14
CA ALA A 14 -5.08 -0.87 -6.69
C ALA A 14 -5.50 0.48 -6.08
N LEU A 15 -5.06 1.60 -6.68
CA LEU A 15 -5.48 2.94 -6.26
C LEU A 15 -6.98 3.16 -6.48
N GLY A 16 -7.53 2.75 -7.62
CA GLY A 16 -8.95 2.86 -7.91
C GLY A 16 -9.81 2.07 -6.93
N GLN A 17 -9.43 0.81 -6.66
CA GLN A 17 -10.11 -0.02 -5.65
C GLN A 17 -10.04 0.60 -4.25
N ALA A 18 -8.88 1.14 -3.88
CA ALA A 18 -8.71 1.82 -2.60
C ALA A 18 -9.59 3.07 -2.49
N GLU A 19 -9.65 3.89 -3.53
CA GLU A 19 -10.51 5.08 -3.59
C GLU A 19 -11.99 4.69 -3.47
N GLU A 20 -12.44 3.68 -4.20
CA GLU A 20 -13.83 3.18 -4.13
C GLU A 20 -14.19 2.64 -2.74
N GLY A 21 -13.28 1.90 -2.10
CA GLY A 21 -13.49 1.39 -0.74
C GLY A 21 -13.60 2.53 0.28
N LEU A 22 -12.70 3.51 0.21
CA LEU A 22 -12.76 4.69 1.08
C LEU A 22 -14.02 5.51 0.85
N ALA A 23 -14.45 5.68 -0.40
CA ALA A 23 -15.69 6.38 -0.74
C ALA A 23 -16.94 5.70 -0.17
N LYS A 24 -16.90 4.37 0.03
CA LYS A 24 -17.95 3.58 0.70
C LYS A 24 -17.86 3.63 2.24
N GLY A 25 -16.82 4.27 2.79
CA GLY A 25 -16.56 4.31 4.23
C GLY A 25 -15.94 3.02 4.78
N GLU A 26 -15.38 2.18 3.91
CA GLU A 26 -14.71 0.94 4.30
C GLU A 26 -13.30 1.22 4.85
N LYS A 27 -12.80 0.31 5.70
CA LYS A 27 -11.40 0.37 6.14
C LYS A 27 -10.50 -0.26 5.09
N VAL A 28 -9.77 0.58 4.37
CA VAL A 28 -8.84 0.10 3.34
C VAL A 28 -7.42 0.04 3.89
N TYR A 29 -6.77 -1.10 3.65
CA TYR A 29 -5.36 -1.36 3.97
C TYR A 29 -4.59 -1.60 2.67
N LEU A 30 -3.64 -0.72 2.36
CA LEU A 30 -2.77 -0.88 1.19
C LEU A 30 -1.36 -1.21 1.65
N TYR A 31 -0.85 -2.35 1.22
CA TYR A 31 0.49 -2.81 1.55
C TYR A 31 1.34 -2.87 0.28
N CYS A 32 2.35 -2.01 0.18
CA CYS A 32 3.30 -1.95 -0.94
C CYS A 32 4.54 -2.79 -0.65
N ILE A 33 4.83 -3.73 -1.55
CA ILE A 33 6.03 -4.59 -1.52
C ILE A 33 6.81 -4.47 -2.81
N ASP A 34 8.07 -4.92 -2.77
CA ASP A 34 8.95 -5.01 -3.93
C ASP A 34 8.98 -3.71 -4.76
N ASP A 35 8.48 -3.72 -5.99
CA ASP A 35 8.57 -2.59 -6.91
C ASP A 35 7.48 -1.54 -6.67
N ALA A 36 6.48 -1.82 -5.83
CA ALA A 36 5.48 -0.84 -5.42
C ALA A 36 6.01 0.15 -4.37
N VAL A 37 7.13 -0.16 -3.72
CA VAL A 37 7.69 0.59 -2.58
C VAL A 37 8.12 2.03 -2.93
N PRO A 38 8.76 2.30 -4.09
CA PRO A 38 8.99 3.68 -4.55
C PRO A 38 7.69 4.48 -4.74
N GLY A 39 6.56 3.79 -4.96
CA GLY A 39 5.24 4.39 -5.09
C GLY A 39 4.71 5.01 -3.80
N LEU A 40 5.25 4.68 -2.62
CA LEU A 40 4.78 5.23 -1.34
C LEU A 40 4.83 6.77 -1.27
N SER A 41 5.73 7.38 -2.04
CA SER A 41 5.84 8.84 -2.17
C SER A 41 4.96 9.44 -3.27
N ASP A 42 4.12 8.64 -3.93
CA ASP A 42 3.21 9.10 -4.99
C ASP A 42 2.13 10.04 -4.40
N PRO A 43 1.92 11.23 -5.01
CA PRO A 43 0.90 12.17 -4.57
C PRO A 43 -0.51 11.58 -4.49
N ARG A 44 -0.83 10.60 -5.34
CA ARG A 44 -2.13 9.91 -5.35
C ARG A 44 -2.33 9.11 -4.08
N LEU A 45 -1.29 8.42 -3.60
CA LEU A 45 -1.33 7.70 -2.31
C LEU A 45 -1.37 8.66 -1.12
N ALA A 46 -0.63 9.77 -1.19
CA ALA A 46 -0.68 10.79 -0.15
C ALA A 46 -2.10 11.35 0.03
N LYS A 47 -2.84 11.55 -1.06
CA LYS A 47 -4.26 11.95 -1.03
C LYS A 47 -5.13 10.87 -0.38
N LEU A 48 -5.06 9.62 -0.86
CA LEU A 48 -5.86 8.52 -0.29
C LEU A 48 -5.57 8.31 1.20
N ARG A 49 -4.32 8.49 1.63
CA ARG A 49 -3.95 8.44 3.04
C ARG A 49 -4.59 9.57 3.85
N ALA A 50 -4.64 10.78 3.31
CA ALA A 50 -5.37 11.89 3.93
C ALA A 50 -6.88 11.59 4.03
N ASP A 51 -7.43 10.85 3.06
CA ASP A 51 -8.82 10.37 3.05
C ASP A 51 -9.07 9.16 3.98
N GLY A 52 -8.03 8.63 4.64
CA GLY A 52 -8.15 7.56 5.64
C GLY A 52 -7.55 6.20 5.25
N LEU A 53 -6.84 6.11 4.13
CA LEU A 53 -6.11 4.90 3.73
C LEU A 53 -5.05 4.52 4.76
N ASN A 54 -5.06 3.27 5.21
CA ASN A 54 -3.97 2.73 6.02
C ASN A 54 -2.88 2.21 5.08
N LEU A 55 -1.89 3.06 4.82
CA LEU A 55 -0.78 2.75 3.92
C LEU A 55 0.39 2.10 4.67
N PHE A 56 0.82 0.93 4.19
CA PHE A 56 1.94 0.16 4.73
C PHE A 56 3.01 -0.06 3.67
N GLY A 57 4.26 0.01 4.10
CA GLY A 57 5.42 -0.28 3.26
C GLY A 57 6.23 -1.44 3.82
N CYS A 58 6.76 -2.30 2.95
CA CYS A 58 7.71 -3.33 3.36
C CYS A 58 9.02 -2.70 3.83
N ALA A 59 9.27 -2.75 5.14
CA ALA A 59 10.49 -2.21 5.75
C ALA A 59 11.76 -2.86 5.17
N TYR A 60 11.69 -4.14 4.80
CA TYR A 60 12.81 -4.86 4.19
C TYR A 60 13.15 -4.31 2.79
N SER A 61 12.14 -4.17 1.93
CA SER A 61 12.31 -3.67 0.56
C SER A 61 12.81 -2.21 0.52
N MET A 62 12.36 -1.36 1.47
CA MET A 62 12.90 0.00 1.65
C MET A 62 14.39 -0.01 1.99
N ARG A 63 14.80 -0.85 2.96
CA ARG A 63 16.19 -0.97 3.40
C ARG A 63 17.10 -1.51 2.29
N GLN A 64 16.63 -2.52 1.55
CA GLN A 64 17.35 -3.10 0.43
C GLN A 64 17.60 -2.06 -0.68
N ARG A 65 16.60 -1.23 -0.97
CA ARG A 65 16.67 -0.15 -1.97
C ARG A 65 17.31 1.15 -1.44
N LYS A 66 17.72 1.18 -0.17
CA LYS A 66 18.28 2.36 0.53
C LYS A 66 17.37 3.60 0.45
N LEU A 67 16.06 3.38 0.44
CA LEU A 67 15.06 4.44 0.44
C LEU A 67 14.88 5.00 1.86
N PRO A 68 14.64 6.31 2.01
CA PRO A 68 14.41 6.92 3.31
C PRO A 68 13.09 6.40 3.90
N LEU A 69 13.13 5.94 5.15
CA LEU A 69 11.92 5.65 5.91
C LEU A 69 11.36 6.98 6.41
N ASP A 70 10.40 7.54 5.66
CA ASP A 70 9.72 8.79 5.98
C ASP A 70 8.30 8.55 6.55
N ASP A 71 7.59 9.60 6.94
CA ASP A 71 6.22 9.44 7.42
C ASP A 71 5.20 9.18 6.30
N SER A 72 5.61 8.76 5.10
CA SER A 72 4.70 8.49 3.98
C SER A 72 3.79 7.28 4.24
N ALA A 73 4.30 6.28 4.98
CA ALA A 73 3.60 5.03 5.25
C ALA A 73 4.06 4.39 6.58
N VAL A 74 3.27 3.43 7.06
CA VAL A 74 3.68 2.59 8.19
C VAL A 74 4.60 1.49 7.67
N PHE A 75 5.91 1.61 7.96
CA PHE A 75 6.85 0.57 7.58
C PHE A 75 6.77 -0.61 8.54
N SER A 76 6.43 -1.76 8.00
CA SER A 76 6.26 -2.99 8.77
C SER A 76 6.87 -4.20 8.07
N GLY A 77 7.00 -5.29 8.83
CA GLY A 77 7.41 -6.58 8.29
C GLY A 77 6.22 -7.38 7.77
N LEU A 78 6.52 -8.48 7.09
CA LEU A 78 5.51 -9.38 6.52
C LEU A 78 4.55 -9.98 7.55
N SER A 79 4.91 -9.99 8.83
CA SER A 79 4.00 -10.41 9.91
C SER A 79 2.74 -9.54 9.97
N VAL A 80 2.88 -8.22 9.82
CA VAL A 80 1.74 -7.29 9.83
C VAL A 80 0.86 -7.51 8.61
N LEU A 81 1.46 -7.80 7.45
CA LEU A 81 0.69 -8.20 6.26
C LEU A 81 -0.11 -9.48 6.52
N SER A 82 0.50 -10.49 7.16
CA SER A 82 -0.21 -11.73 7.53
C SER A 82 -1.38 -11.46 8.48
N ASP A 83 -1.21 -10.57 9.46
CA ASP A 83 -2.27 -10.18 10.39
C ASP A 83 -3.42 -9.44 9.65
N ILE A 84 -3.09 -8.49 8.77
CA ILE A 84 -4.08 -7.78 7.94
C ILE A 84 -4.86 -8.77 7.06
N MET A 85 -4.16 -9.73 6.45
CA MET A 85 -4.78 -10.74 5.60
C MET A 85 -5.74 -11.65 6.40
N ALA A 86 -5.45 -11.91 7.66
CA ALA A 86 -6.29 -12.74 8.53
C ALA A 86 -7.52 -12.01 9.06
N ASP A 87 -7.44 -10.68 9.27
CA ASP A 87 -8.50 -9.87 9.85
C ASP A 87 -9.40 -9.18 8.81
N THR A 88 -9.00 -9.20 7.53
CA THR A 88 -9.72 -8.51 6.45
C THR A 88 -10.78 -9.39 5.79
N ASP A 89 -11.96 -8.83 5.51
CA ASP A 89 -13.05 -9.53 4.81
C ASP A 89 -12.70 -9.91 3.35
N ARG A 90 -11.93 -9.06 2.67
CA ARG A 90 -11.51 -9.24 1.26
C ARG A 90 -10.06 -8.84 1.05
N PHE A 91 -9.24 -9.79 0.60
CA PHE A 91 -7.85 -9.54 0.24
C PHE A 91 -7.67 -9.60 -1.28
N GLU A 92 -7.05 -8.57 -1.85
CA GLU A 92 -6.66 -8.52 -3.26
C GLU A 92 -5.18 -8.24 -3.42
N SER A 93 -4.57 -8.91 -4.40
CA SER A 93 -3.17 -8.75 -4.76
C SER A 93 -3.03 -8.27 -6.20
N PHE A 94 -2.23 -7.24 -6.40
CA PHE A 94 -1.87 -6.70 -7.71
C PHE A 94 -0.37 -6.95 -7.93
N ASN A 95 -0.06 -7.81 -8.91
CA ASN A 95 1.27 -8.31 -9.25
C ASN A 95 1.53 -8.21 -10.75
#